data_AF-A0A2J6XH60-F1
#
_entry.id   AF-A0A2J6XH60-F1
#
_cell.length_a   1.000
_cell.length_b   1.000
_cell.length_c   1.000
_cell.angle_alpha   90.00
_cell.angle_beta   90.00
_cell.angle_gamma   90.00
#
_symmetry.space_group_name_H-M   'P 1'
#
loop_
_entity.id
_entity.type
_entity.pdbx_description
1 polymer ?
#
loop_
_entity_poly.entity_id
_entity_poly.type
_entity_poly.pdbx_seq_one_letter_code
_entity_poly.pdbx_strand_id
1 'polypeptide(L)'
;MTTIKGKLYEKSVKEALLSQMKNKIDINEAVEWLYEDFGIKINGSWENLRRAVLNNSEITPNDVAVFMIEQGVEVDEGAWSVLPATGLRGNRPNNKHNKT
;
A
#
# COMPACT_ATOMS: atom_id res chain seq x y z
N MET A 1 -20.24 10.84 -1.66
CA MET A 1 -20.46 9.50 -2.26
C MET A 1 -19.12 8.91 -2.66
N THR A 2 -18.50 8.10 -1.81
CA THR A 2 -17.22 7.45 -2.13
C THR A 2 -17.48 6.31 -3.11
N THR A 3 -17.07 6.48 -4.36
CA THR A 3 -17.25 5.46 -5.40
C THR A 3 -16.45 4.21 -5.05
N ILE A 4 -16.97 3.05 -5.43
CA ILE A 4 -16.38 1.71 -5.21
C ILE A 4 -14.92 1.65 -5.71
N LYS A 5 -14.61 2.42 -6.76
CA LYS A 5 -13.27 2.60 -7.33
C LYS A 5 -12.29 3.28 -6.35
N GLY A 6 -12.75 4.26 -5.58
CA GLY A 6 -11.92 4.97 -4.60
C GLY A 6 -11.49 4.08 -3.44
N LYS A 7 -12.41 3.26 -2.91
CA LYS A 7 -12.08 2.29 -1.85
C LYS A 7 -11.11 1.21 -2.31
N LEU A 8 -11.21 0.77 -3.56
CA LEU A 8 -10.31 -0.24 -4.12
C LEU A 8 -8.91 0.34 -4.34
N TYR A 9 -8.83 1.56 -4.88
CA TYR A 9 -7.58 2.28 -5.05
C TYR A 9 -6.87 2.51 -3.70
N GLU A 10 -7.60 2.98 -2.69
CA GLU A 10 -7.03 3.21 -1.35
C GLU A 10 -6.42 1.94 -0.76
N LYS A 11 -7.11 0.80 -0.87
CA LYS A 11 -6.56 -0.50 -0.43
C LYS A 11 -5.31 -0.88 -1.23
N SER A 12 -5.28 -0.66 -2.54
CA SER A 12 -4.11 -0.95 -3.36
C SER A 12 -2.90 -0.09 -2.99
N VAL A 13 -3.09 1.20 -2.71
CA VAL A 13 -2.01 2.11 -2.27
C VAL A 13 -1.49 1.68 -0.90
N LYS A 14 -2.38 1.44 0.07
CA LYS A 14 -2.00 0.91 1.40
C LYS A 14 -1.18 -0.37 1.26
N GLU A 15 -1.63 -1.30 0.42
CA GLU A 15 -0.92 -2.56 0.21
C GLU A 15 0.48 -2.37 -0.41
N ALA A 16 0.62 -1.46 -1.36
CA ALA A 16 1.91 -1.14 -1.95
C ALA A 16 2.88 -0.53 -0.92
N LEU A 17 2.42 0.42 -0.11
CA LEU A 17 3.21 1.03 0.97
C LEU A 17 3.63 0.00 2.01
N LEU A 18 2.69 -0.84 2.47
CA LEU A 18 2.95 -1.94 3.41
C LEU A 18 3.99 -2.93 2.87
N SER A 19 3.96 -3.23 1.57
CA SER A 19 4.93 -4.11 0.92
C SER A 19 6.33 -3.49 0.90
N GLN A 20 6.43 -2.18 0.73
CA GLN A 20 7.71 -1.45 0.75
C GLN A 20 8.31 -1.39 2.16
N MET A 21 7.49 -1.12 3.19
CA MET A 21 7.99 -1.05 4.58
C MET A 21 8.40 -2.42 5.14
N LYS A 22 7.84 -3.53 4.64
CA LYS A 22 8.07 -4.89 5.19
C LYS A 22 9.55 -5.28 5.34
N ASN A 23 10.41 -4.78 4.46
CA ASN A 23 11.86 -5.08 4.49
C ASN A 23 12.72 -3.89 4.94
N LYS A 24 12.09 -2.78 5.33
CA LYS A 24 12.78 -1.53 5.68
C LYS A 24 12.54 -1.08 7.12
N ILE A 25 11.40 -1.45 7.71
CA ILE A 25 10.99 -1.09 9.07
C ILE A 25 10.86 -2.37 9.89
N ASP A 26 11.21 -2.32 11.17
CA ASP A 26 10.97 -3.44 12.07
C ASP A 26 9.46 -3.63 12.34
N ILE A 27 9.03 -4.87 12.52
CA ILE A 27 7.61 -5.14 12.78
C ILE A 27 7.15 -4.57 14.13
N ASN A 28 8.03 -4.48 15.14
CA ASN A 28 7.67 -3.93 16.44
C ASN A 28 7.38 -2.44 16.34
N GLU A 29 8.25 -1.66 15.66
CA GLU A 29 8.03 -0.24 15.39
C GLU A 29 6.68 0.01 14.68
N ALA A 30 6.36 -0.81 13.68
CA ALA A 30 5.10 -0.68 12.96
C ALA A 30 3.87 -1.07 13.80
N VAL A 31 4.02 -2.01 14.74
CA VAL A 31 2.95 -2.40 15.68
C VAL A 31 2.76 -1.34 16.76
N GLU A 32 3.86 -0.75 17.24
CA GLU A 32 3.85 0.33 18.22
C GLU A 32 3.18 1.57 17.64
N TRP A 33 3.57 2.00 16.44
CA TRP A 33 2.88 3.08 15.72
C TRP A 33 1.37 2.84 15.61
N LEU A 34 0.98 1.63 15.21
CA LEU A 34 -0.43 1.27 15.04
C LEU A 34 -1.21 1.33 16.38
N TYR A 35 -0.53 1.04 17.49
CA TYR A 35 -1.10 1.13 18.83
C TYR A 35 -1.14 2.58 19.35
N GLU A 36 -0.09 3.37 19.12
CA GLU A 36 0.01 4.75 19.62
C GLU A 36 -0.93 5.70 18.88
N ASP A 37 -1.00 5.59 17.54
CA ASP A 37 -1.74 6.54 16.72
C ASP A 37 -3.23 6.16 16.58
N PHE A 38 -3.52 4.85 16.50
CA PHE A 38 -4.88 4.34 16.27
C PHE A 38 -5.44 3.50 17.43
N GLY A 39 -4.67 3.22 18.48
CA GLY A 39 -5.12 2.38 19.60
C GLY A 39 -5.29 0.89 19.24
N ILE A 40 -4.79 0.44 18.08
CA ILE A 40 -5.05 -0.92 17.60
C ILE A 40 -3.92 -1.85 18.02
N LYS A 41 -4.24 -2.74 18.95
CA LYS A 41 -3.29 -3.76 19.42
C LYS A 41 -3.35 -5.01 18.55
N ILE A 42 -2.21 -5.37 17.97
CA ILE A 42 -2.05 -6.60 17.18
C ILE A 42 -0.87 -7.43 17.69
N ASN A 43 -0.85 -8.71 17.35
CA ASN A 43 0.36 -9.53 17.51
C ASN A 43 1.38 -9.18 16.42
N GLY A 44 2.66 -9.12 16.78
CA GLY A 44 3.80 -8.75 15.94
C GLY A 44 4.02 -9.65 14.73
N SER A 45 3.15 -9.50 13.74
CA SER A 45 3.19 -10.21 12.46
C SER A 45 2.74 -9.25 11.37
N TRP A 46 3.53 -9.20 10.31
CA TRP A 46 3.23 -8.42 9.11
C TRP A 46 1.85 -8.72 8.51
N GLU A 47 1.39 -9.97 8.62
CA GLU A 47 0.06 -10.34 8.15
C GLU A 47 -1.04 -9.68 8.98
N ASN A 48 -0.88 -9.65 10.31
CA ASN A 48 -1.84 -9.01 11.21
C ASN A 48 -1.84 -7.50 11.03
N LEU A 49 -0.67 -6.88 10.88
CA LEU A 49 -0.52 -5.47 10.59
C LEU A 49 -1.19 -5.09 9.28
N ARG A 50 -0.91 -5.85 8.21
CA ARG A 50 -1.57 -5.66 6.91
C ARG A 50 -3.08 -5.78 7.03
N ARG A 51 -3.61 -6.77 7.76
CA ARG A 51 -5.05 -6.94 7.96
C ARG A 51 -5.66 -5.78 8.77
N ALA A 52 -4.97 -5.28 9.80
CA ALA A 52 -5.45 -4.15 10.58
C ALA A 52 -5.51 -2.87 9.74
N VAL A 53 -4.44 -2.55 9.03
CA VAL A 53 -4.33 -1.36 8.16
C VAL A 53 -5.32 -1.40 6.99
N LEU A 54 -5.50 -2.56 6.34
CA LEU A 54 -6.40 -2.68 5.18
C LEU A 54 -7.89 -2.73 5.56
N ASN A 55 -8.23 -3.17 6.78
CA ASN A 55 -9.62 -3.24 7.21
C ASN A 55 -10.06 -2.02 8.03
N ASN A 56 -9.12 -1.22 8.52
CA ASN A 56 -9.44 0.05 9.16
C ASN A 56 -9.61 1.16 8.10
N SER A 57 -10.74 1.85 8.17
CA SER A 57 -11.07 3.00 7.32
C SER A 57 -10.52 4.33 7.82
N GLU A 58 -10.09 4.40 9.09
CA GLU A 58 -9.49 5.59 9.71
C GLU A 58 -8.04 5.75 9.28
N ILE A 59 -7.31 4.64 9.15
CA ILE A 59 -5.93 4.65 8.65
C ILE A 59 -6.00 4.98 7.16
N THR A 60 -5.38 6.07 6.72
CA THR A 60 -5.32 6.43 5.30
C THR A 60 -3.98 6.00 4.69
N PRO A 61 -3.84 5.96 3.34
CA PRO A 61 -2.54 5.72 2.72
C PRO A 61 -1.52 6.81 3.09
N ASN A 62 -1.98 8.03 3.38
CA ASN A 62 -1.13 9.12 3.79
C ASN A 62 -0.51 8.87 5.17
N ASP A 63 -1.27 8.34 6.13
CA ASP A 63 -0.74 8.02 7.46
C ASP A 63 0.36 6.96 7.38
N VAL A 64 0.18 5.95 6.53
CA VAL A 64 1.22 4.93 6.28
C VAL A 64 2.47 5.56 5.66
N ALA A 65 2.30 6.47 4.71
CA ALA A 65 3.42 7.15 4.06
C ALA A 65 4.18 8.09 5.02
N VAL A 66 3.45 8.82 5.88
CA VAL A 66 4.05 9.67 6.93
C VAL A 66 4.87 8.81 7.88
N PHE A 67 4.30 7.72 8.38
CA PHE A 67 5.02 6.77 9.23
C PHE A 67 6.30 6.25 8.58
N MET A 68 6.25 5.89 7.29
CA MET A 68 7.44 5.48 6.55
C MET A 68 8.52 6.57 6.53
N ILE A 69 8.14 7.83 6.27
CA ILE A 69 9.08 8.97 6.23
C ILE A 69 9.70 9.22 7.61
N GLU A 70 8.90 9.16 8.68
CA GLU A 70 9.38 9.33 10.06
C GLU A 70 10.40 8.26 10.46
N GLN A 71 10.22 7.05 9.95
CA GLN A 71 11.15 5.93 10.13
C GLN A 71 12.37 6.01 9.19
N GLY A 72 12.50 7.09 8.40
CA GLY A 72 13.61 7.30 7.47
C GLY A 72 13.49 6.50 6.17
N VAL A 73 12.30 5.99 5.85
CA VAL A 73 12.03 5.24 4.63
C VAL A 73 11.46 6.16 3.55
N GLU A 74 12.19 6.30 2.45
CA GLU A 74 11.67 6.98 1.27
C GLU A 74 10.50 6.18 0.66
N VAL A 75 9.39 6.88 0.46
CA VAL A 75 8.17 6.38 -0.17
C VAL A 75 8.31 6.52 -1.68
N ASP A 76 8.21 5.42 -2.40
CA ASP A 76 8.26 5.45 -3.87
C ASP A 76 6.97 6.08 -4.44
N GLU A 77 7.11 7.07 -5.32
CA GLU A 77 5.97 7.74 -5.97
C GLU A 77 5.08 6.78 -6.78
N GLY A 78 5.64 5.66 -7.24
CA GLY A 78 4.92 4.57 -7.90
C GLY A 78 3.92 3.86 -6.99
N ALA A 79 4.08 3.92 -5.66
CA ALA A 79 3.11 3.41 -4.70
C ALA A 79 1.75 4.11 -4.81
N TRP A 80 1.74 5.38 -5.20
CA TRP A 80 0.53 6.18 -5.41
C TRP A 80 -0.09 5.96 -6.78
N SER A 81 0.71 5.52 -7.75
CA SER A 81 0.24 5.26 -9.12
C SER A 81 -0.33 3.84 -9.31
N VAL A 82 -0.51 3.06 -8.23
CA VAL A 82 -1.15 1.75 -8.29
C VAL A 82 -2.63 1.88 -8.69
N LEU A 83 -2.88 1.85 -9.99
CA LEU A 83 -4.22 1.67 -10.50
C LEU A 83 -4.70 0.26 -10.09
N PRO A 84 -5.96 0.09 -9.64
CA PRO A 84 -6.51 -1.25 -9.55
C PRO A 84 -6.35 -1.92 -10.92
N ALA A 85 -5.79 -3.12 -10.93
CA ALA A 85 -5.40 -3.87 -12.14
C ALA A 85 -6.62 -4.34 -12.98
N THR A 86 -7.56 -3.44 -13.28
CA THR A 86 -8.71 -3.64 -14.16
C THR A 86 -8.55 -2.86 -15.48
N GLY A 87 -7.31 -2.53 -15.86
CA GLY A 87 -7.02 -1.77 -17.08
C GLY A 87 -5.82 -2.23 -17.91
N LEU A 88 -4.98 -3.15 -17.42
CA LEU A 88 -3.84 -3.67 -18.20
C LEU A 88 -4.12 -5.07 -18.75
N ARG A 89 -5.33 -5.29 -19.28
CA ARG A 89 -5.56 -6.34 -20.28
C ARG A 89 -5.47 -5.69 -21.66
N GLY A 90 -4.28 -5.78 -22.25
CA GLY A 90 -4.08 -5.64 -23.69
C GLY A 90 -3.25 -4.45 -24.14
N ASN A 91 -1.94 -4.52 -23.96
CA ASN A 91 -1.07 -4.16 -25.09
C ASN A 91 0.20 -5.01 -25.05
N ARG A 92 0.06 -6.29 -25.45
CA ARG A 92 1.21 -7.00 -26.02
C ARG A 92 1.57 -6.22 -27.29
N PRO A 93 2.79 -5.67 -27.45
CA PRO A 93 3.20 -5.19 -28.75
C PRO A 93 3.26 -6.40 -29.69
N ASN A 94 2.19 -6.61 -30.47
CA ASN A 94 2.19 -7.50 -31.61
C ASN A 94 3.03 -6.85 -32.69
N ASN A 95 4.36 -6.97 -32.59
CA ASN A 95 5.26 -6.59 -33.67
C ASN A 95 5.23 -7.67 -34.76
N LYS A 96 4.08 -7.79 -35.43
CA LYS A 96 3.99 -8.30 -36.80
C LYS A 96 3.89 -7.09 -37.71
N HIS A 97 4.66 -7.15 -38.80
CA HIS A 97 4.77 -6.22 -39.94
C HIS A 97 6.06 -5.36 -39.88
N ASN A 98 7.03 -5.37 -40.82
CA ASN A 98 7.08 -5.80 -42.22
C ASN A 98 8.53 -5.91 -42.75
N LYS A 99 8.79 -6.98 -43.51
CA LYS A 99 9.34 -6.97 -44.89
C LYS A 99 10.64 -6.18 -45.17
N THR A 100 11.70 -6.91 -45.48
CA THR A 100 12.43 -6.77 -46.77
C THR A 100 12.90 -8.16 -47.18
#